data_AF-A0A284SDG6-F1
#
_entry.id   AF-A0A284SDG6-F1
#
_cell.length_a   1.000
_cell.length_b   1.000
_cell.length_c   1.000
_cell.angle_alpha   90.00
_cell.angle_beta   90.00
_cell.angle_gamma   90.00
#
_symmetry.space_group_name_H-M   'P 1'
#
loop_
_entity.id
_entity.type
_entity.pdbx_description
1 polymer ?
#
loop_
_entity_poly.entity_id
_entity_poly.type
_entity_poly.pdbx_seq_one_letter_code
_entity_poly.pdbx_strand_id
1 'polypeptide(L)'
;MISTLLATFLVFGVLLLHRRLSLNRRHLPPGPKGLPLIGNLWDVPAEYPWLTYAQWAATYGDILYLDTPGNPTVVLNSAQAAADLFEKRSRNYSDRPGMLAGWENMMGAYEIFRPVEAGTSMFSVDLRAVPAYYPVQMKATSVLLQQLHKSPMHLFTMFGIIMKIVYGFDVNPNGDQFVGLADRALESARIIGNMGTLPLTSSLV
;
A
#
# COMPACT_ATOMS: atom_id res chain seq x y z
N MET A 1 36.10 28.63 22.38
CA MET A 1 35.10 28.76 23.46
C MET A 1 33.67 28.75 22.93
N ILE A 2 33.32 29.56 21.92
CA ILE A 2 31.96 29.56 21.34
C ILE A 2 31.65 28.22 20.64
N SER A 3 32.59 27.67 19.87
CA SER A 3 32.44 26.36 19.21
C SER A 3 32.23 25.20 20.18
N THR A 4 32.94 25.19 21.31
CA THR A 4 32.80 24.15 22.35
C THR A 4 31.47 24.25 23.08
N LEU A 5 30.94 25.46 23.31
CA LEU A 5 29.61 25.68 23.90
C LEU A 5 28.48 25.30 22.94
N LEU A 6 28.63 25.55 21.65
CA LEU A 6 27.69 25.11 20.62
C LEU A 6 27.66 23.58 20.51
N ALA A 7 28.82 22.92 20.54
CA ALA A 7 28.91 21.47 20.48
C ALA A 7 28.27 20.80 21.71
N THR A 8 28.52 21.32 22.91
CA THR A 8 27.89 20.76 24.13
C THR A 8 26.39 21.00 24.17
N PHE A 9 25.90 22.16 23.72
CA PHE A 9 24.46 22.43 23.60
C PHE A 9 23.78 21.50 22.59
N LEU A 10 24.43 21.25 21.45
CA LEU A 10 23.92 20.34 20.42
C LEU A 10 23.88 18.89 20.92
N VAL A 11 24.94 18.42 21.58
CA VAL A 11 24.97 17.07 22.19
C VAL A 11 23.91 16.93 23.28
N PHE A 12 23.76 17.95 24.14
CA PHE A 12 22.73 17.94 25.19
C PHE A 12 21.31 17.94 24.60
N GLY A 13 21.07 18.72 23.54
CA GLY A 13 19.82 18.72 22.79
C GLY A 13 19.50 17.36 22.17
N VAL A 14 20.49 16.72 21.54
CA VAL A 14 20.35 15.37 20.97
C VAL A 14 20.07 14.33 22.05
N LEU A 15 20.75 14.40 23.20
CA LEU A 15 20.51 13.48 24.33
C LEU A 15 19.11 13.64 24.94
N LEU A 16 18.65 14.88 25.12
CA LEU A 16 17.28 15.15 25.58
C LEU A 16 16.24 14.64 24.58
N LEU A 17 16.46 14.89 23.29
CA LEU A 17 15.59 14.40 22.22
C LEU A 17 15.56 12.87 22.21
N HIS A 18 16.73 12.21 22.26
CA HIS A 18 16.84 10.76 22.31
C HIS A 18 16.11 10.17 23.52
N ARG A 19 16.25 10.80 24.70
CA ARG A 19 15.55 10.35 25.92
C ARG A 19 14.04 10.49 25.81
N ARG A 20 13.53 11.59 25.23
CA ARG A 20 12.09 11.78 24.99
C ARG A 20 11.55 10.75 23.99
N LEU A 21 12.24 10.56 22.86
CA LEU A 21 11.85 9.58 21.84
C LEU A 21 11.87 8.15 22.40
N SER A 22 12.87 7.80 23.20
CA SER A 22 12.97 6.47 23.82
C SER A 22 11.86 6.19 24.83
N LEU A 23 11.34 7.20 25.55
CA LEU A 23 10.24 7.00 26.50
C LEU A 23 8.91 6.71 25.79
N ASN A 24 8.66 7.37 24.66
CA ASN A 24 7.44 7.14 23.87
C ASN A 24 7.42 5.74 23.22
N ARG A 25 8.59 5.15 22.95
CA ARG A 25 8.70 3.79 22.37
C ARG A 25 8.33 2.66 23.33
N ARG A 26 8.11 2.91 24.63
CA ARG A 26 7.80 1.85 25.62
C ARG A 26 6.46 1.13 25.40
N HIS A 27 5.52 1.78 24.73
CA HIS A 27 4.19 1.21 24.43
C HIS A 27 4.08 0.70 22.99
N LEU A 28 5.18 0.74 22.23
CA LEU A 28 5.19 0.34 20.83
C LEU A 28 5.71 -1.11 20.71
N PRO A 29 5.27 -1.83 19.66
CA PRO A 29 5.85 -3.12 19.33
C PRO A 29 7.38 -3.06 19.19
N PRO A 30 8.08 -4.19 19.39
CA PRO A 30 9.52 -4.27 19.15
C PRO A 30 9.85 -3.98 17.67
N GLY A 31 11.09 -3.58 17.39
CA GLY A 31 11.51 -3.31 16.01
C GLY A 31 12.95 -2.82 15.91
N PRO A 32 13.48 -2.70 14.67
CA PRO A 32 14.83 -2.22 14.44
C PRO A 32 15.00 -0.81 15.01
N LYS A 33 16.15 -0.58 15.67
CA LYS A 33 16.44 0.72 16.28
C LYS A 33 16.82 1.73 15.19
N GLY A 34 15.88 2.57 14.80
CA GLY A 34 16.15 3.70 13.90
C GLY A 34 17.15 4.70 14.48
N LEU A 35 17.84 5.41 13.59
CA LEU A 35 18.81 6.45 13.92
C LEU A 35 18.14 7.70 14.51
N PRO A 36 18.85 8.53 15.29
CA PRO A 36 18.30 9.79 15.78
C PRO A 36 17.86 10.68 14.60
N LEU A 37 16.69 11.32 14.71
CA LEU A 37 16.06 12.21 13.72
C LEU A 37 15.56 11.56 12.42
N ILE A 38 16.30 10.61 11.85
CA ILE A 38 15.97 9.97 10.57
C ILE A 38 15.32 8.58 10.71
N GLY A 39 15.30 8.02 11.91
CA GLY A 39 14.61 6.77 12.18
C GLY A 39 15.11 5.60 11.35
N ASN A 40 14.19 4.74 10.90
CA ASN A 40 14.41 3.56 10.07
C ASN A 40 14.35 3.85 8.55
N LEU A 41 14.43 5.12 8.15
CA LEU A 41 14.26 5.51 6.73
C LEU A 41 15.23 4.80 5.78
N TRP A 42 16.47 4.58 6.24
CA TRP A 42 17.51 3.89 5.46
C TRP A 42 17.55 2.38 5.67
N ASP A 43 16.80 1.87 6.66
CA ASP A 43 16.77 0.45 6.98
C ASP A 43 15.79 -0.32 6.08
N VAL A 44 14.83 0.38 5.48
CA VAL A 44 13.82 -0.20 4.58
C VAL A 44 14.32 -0.12 3.13
N PRO A 45 14.51 -1.25 2.43
CA PRO A 45 14.97 -1.22 1.05
C PRO A 45 13.86 -0.70 0.12
N ALA A 46 14.27 0.04 -0.92
CA ALA A 46 13.35 0.54 -1.95
C ALA A 46 12.73 -0.59 -2.80
N GLU A 47 13.44 -1.71 -2.92
CA GLU A 47 12.98 -2.89 -3.64
C GLU A 47 12.67 -4.02 -2.66
N TYR A 48 11.54 -4.69 -2.85
CA TYR A 48 11.13 -5.88 -2.09
C TYR A 48 11.17 -5.75 -0.54
N PRO A 49 10.69 -4.67 0.08
CA PRO A 49 10.74 -4.45 1.54
C PRO A 49 10.04 -5.54 2.36
N TRP A 50 9.06 -6.23 1.80
CA TRP A 50 8.40 -7.36 2.45
C TRP A 50 9.37 -8.51 2.78
N LEU A 51 10.44 -8.70 2.00
CA LEU A 51 11.47 -9.69 2.31
C LEU A 51 12.22 -9.31 3.59
N THR A 52 12.57 -8.03 3.74
CA THR A 52 13.22 -7.51 4.95
C THR A 52 12.29 -7.59 6.16
N TYR A 53 11.00 -7.29 5.98
CA TYR A 53 10.02 -7.42 7.06
C TYR A 53 9.88 -8.87 7.53
N ALA A 54 9.87 -9.83 6.61
CA ALA A 54 9.85 -11.25 6.94
C ALA A 54 11.12 -11.69 7.69
N GLN A 55 12.30 -11.19 7.30
CA GLN A 55 13.55 -11.45 8.03
C GLN A 55 13.51 -10.86 9.45
N TRP A 56 12.99 -9.64 9.59
CA TRP A 56 12.80 -9.01 10.89
C TRP A 56 11.78 -9.71 11.76
N ALA A 57 10.76 -10.37 11.19
CA ALA A 57 9.81 -11.17 11.94
C ALA A 57 10.50 -12.25 12.77
N ALA A 58 11.55 -12.88 12.23
CA ALA A 58 12.34 -13.88 12.96
C ALA A 58 13.12 -13.29 14.16
N THR A 59 13.39 -11.98 14.15
CA THR A 59 14.18 -11.31 15.19
C THR A 59 13.31 -10.58 16.22
N TYR A 60 12.27 -9.89 15.74
CA TYR A 60 11.43 -9.00 16.55
C TYR A 60 10.02 -9.55 16.79
N GLY A 61 9.63 -10.61 16.09
CA GLY A 61 8.31 -11.23 16.18
C GLY A 61 7.32 -10.75 15.13
N ASP A 62 6.09 -11.26 15.24
CA ASP A 62 5.03 -11.11 14.24
C ASP A 62 4.51 -9.68 14.08
N ILE A 63 4.68 -8.83 15.09
CA ILE A 63 4.25 -7.43 15.09
C ILE A 63 5.47 -6.57 15.35
N LEU A 64 5.87 -5.79 14.35
CA LEU A 64 7.04 -4.93 14.45
C LEU A 64 6.72 -3.47 14.20
N TYR A 65 7.49 -2.58 14.81
CA TYR A 65 7.36 -1.14 14.67
C TYR A 65 8.56 -0.54 13.94
N LEU A 66 8.28 0.30 12.94
CA LEU A 66 9.25 1.06 12.17
C LEU A 66 9.00 2.55 12.40
N ASP A 67 10.01 3.23 12.90
CA ASP A 67 9.98 4.68 13.08
C ASP A 67 10.52 5.32 11.80
N THR A 68 9.67 5.55 10.80
CA THR A 68 10.08 6.36 9.64
C THR A 68 9.61 7.80 9.84
N PRO A 69 10.47 8.82 9.64
CA PRO A 69 10.10 10.21 9.86
C PRO A 69 8.86 10.60 9.06
N GLY A 70 7.84 11.12 9.74
CA GLY A 70 6.56 11.48 9.13
C GLY A 70 5.62 10.30 8.86
N ASN A 71 6.07 9.06 9.06
CA ASN A 71 5.26 7.87 8.84
C ASN A 71 5.63 6.68 9.75
N PRO A 72 5.29 6.73 11.04
CA PRO A 72 5.47 5.57 11.92
C PRO A 72 4.59 4.40 11.44
N THR A 73 5.21 3.25 11.16
CA THR A 73 4.52 2.10 10.56
C THR A 73 4.57 0.89 11.49
N VAL A 74 3.45 0.19 11.65
CA VAL A 74 3.38 -1.13 12.28
C VAL A 74 3.21 -2.19 11.19
N VAL A 75 4.10 -3.19 11.16
CA VAL A 75 4.05 -4.28 10.18
C VAL A 75 3.58 -5.56 10.87
N LEU A 76 2.64 -6.25 10.22
CA LEU A 76 2.07 -7.52 10.67
C LEU A 76 2.59 -8.64 9.76
N ASN A 77 3.37 -9.56 10.32
CA ASN A 77 4.02 -10.65 9.59
C ASN A 77 3.31 -12.01 9.76
N SER A 78 2.22 -12.09 10.54
CA SER A 78 1.43 -13.32 10.68
C SER A 78 -0.04 -13.12 10.35
N ALA A 79 -0.64 -14.17 9.77
CA ALA A 79 -2.06 -14.19 9.44
C ALA A 79 -2.94 -14.03 10.69
N GLN A 80 -2.50 -14.55 11.83
CA GLN A 80 -3.20 -14.39 13.10
C GLN A 80 -3.22 -12.93 13.56
N ALA A 81 -2.07 -12.24 13.54
CA ALA A 81 -2.00 -10.82 13.88
C ALA A 81 -2.86 -9.96 12.94
N ALA A 82 -2.84 -10.27 11.63
CA ALA A 82 -3.69 -9.60 10.65
C ALA A 82 -5.19 -9.83 10.92
N ALA A 83 -5.62 -11.06 11.20
CA ALA A 83 -7.02 -11.34 11.53
C ALA A 83 -7.45 -10.67 12.84
N ASP A 84 -6.60 -10.70 13.88
CA ASP A 84 -6.92 -10.11 15.18
C ASP A 84 -7.09 -8.58 15.11
N LEU A 85 -6.34 -7.91 14.24
CA LEU A 85 -6.42 -6.45 14.10
C LEU A 85 -7.40 -6.02 13.00
N PHE A 86 -7.29 -6.55 11.79
CA PHE A 86 -8.08 -6.09 10.65
C PHE A 86 -9.50 -6.69 10.59
N GLU A 87 -9.71 -7.89 11.12
CA GLU A 87 -11.04 -8.52 11.12
C GLU A 87 -11.76 -8.27 12.45
N LYS A 88 -11.21 -8.75 13.57
CA LYS A 88 -11.86 -8.68 14.88
C LYS A 88 -11.98 -7.26 15.43
N ARG A 89 -11.04 -6.38 15.05
CA ARG A 89 -10.99 -4.97 15.48
C ARG A 89 -11.11 -4.01 14.30
N SER A 90 -11.74 -4.46 13.22
CA SER A 90 -11.90 -3.71 11.96
C SER A 90 -12.28 -2.25 12.17
N ARG A 91 -13.25 -1.94 13.05
CA ARG A 91 -13.67 -0.55 13.33
C ARG A 91 -12.52 0.39 13.74
N ASN A 92 -11.47 -0.13 14.39
CA ASN A 92 -10.33 0.67 14.84
C ASN A 92 -9.20 0.74 13.80
N TYR A 93 -9.19 -0.16 12.82
CA TYR A 93 -8.09 -0.33 11.84
C TYR A 93 -8.58 -0.26 10.39
N SER A 94 -9.78 0.27 10.15
CA SER A 94 -10.35 0.45 8.80
C SER A 94 -10.00 1.79 8.17
N ASP A 95 -9.30 2.66 8.91
CA ASP A 95 -8.83 3.93 8.37
C ASP A 95 -7.84 3.70 7.23
N ARG A 96 -7.96 4.53 6.19
CA ARG A 96 -7.08 4.52 5.02
C ARG A 96 -6.21 5.78 5.04
N PRO A 97 -5.04 5.74 5.68
CA PRO A 97 -4.08 6.83 5.58
C PRO A 97 -3.75 7.13 4.11
N GLY A 98 -3.55 8.41 3.82
CA GLY A 98 -3.29 8.93 2.48
C GLY A 98 -2.15 8.21 1.76
N MET A 99 -2.21 8.17 0.43
CA MET A 99 -1.14 7.63 -0.40
C MET A 99 -0.29 8.77 -0.97
N LEU A 100 0.99 8.84 -0.56
CA LEU A 100 2.00 9.70 -1.17
C LEU A 100 2.12 9.36 -2.67
N ALA A 101 1.58 10.24 -3.51
CA ALA A 101 1.81 10.42 -4.95
C ALA A 101 0.51 10.70 -5.75
N GLY A 102 -0.51 11.32 -5.14
CA GLY A 102 -1.72 11.73 -5.87
C GLY A 102 -2.59 10.58 -6.36
N TRP A 103 -2.33 9.34 -5.89
CA TRP A 103 -3.21 8.18 -6.06
C TRP A 103 -4.61 8.44 -5.50
N GLU A 104 -4.70 9.30 -4.49
CA GLU A 104 -5.94 9.82 -3.92
C GLU A 104 -6.82 10.53 -4.96
N ASN A 105 -6.20 11.13 -5.99
CA ASN A 105 -6.86 11.81 -7.10
C ASN A 105 -6.98 10.93 -8.35
N MET A 106 -6.16 9.87 -8.45
CA MET A 106 -6.13 8.96 -9.60
C MET A 106 -7.26 7.94 -9.54
N MET A 107 -7.64 7.55 -8.34
CA MET A 107 -8.83 6.78 -8.09
C MET A 107 -9.79 7.69 -7.35
N GLY A 108 -11.02 7.86 -7.84
CA GLY A 108 -12.13 8.27 -6.98
C GLY A 108 -12.27 7.38 -5.73
N ALA A 109 -11.47 6.29 -5.61
CA ALA A 109 -11.38 5.37 -4.47
C ALA A 109 -11.16 6.07 -3.14
N TYR A 110 -10.42 7.18 -3.10
CA TYR A 110 -10.18 7.85 -1.83
C TYR A 110 -11.45 8.49 -1.27
N GLU A 111 -12.29 9.10 -2.12
CA GLU A 111 -13.63 9.58 -1.72
C GLU A 111 -14.62 8.42 -1.46
N ILE A 112 -14.42 7.25 -2.10
CA ILE A 112 -15.26 6.04 -1.94
C ILE A 112 -15.10 5.38 -0.56
N PHE A 113 -13.95 5.55 0.10
CA PHE A 113 -13.66 4.94 1.39
C PHE A 113 -13.73 5.89 2.59
N ARG A 114 -14.07 7.16 2.37
CA ARG A 114 -14.54 8.02 3.47
C ARG A 114 -15.69 7.27 4.17
N PRO A 115 -15.79 7.29 5.52
CA PRO A 115 -16.94 6.69 6.19
C PRO A 115 -18.19 7.45 5.76
N VAL A 116 -18.85 6.96 4.71
CA VAL A 116 -20.20 7.34 4.35
C VAL A 116 -21.06 6.69 5.40
N GLU A 117 -21.36 7.44 6.46
CA GLU A 117 -22.54 7.20 7.27
C GLU A 117 -23.71 7.03 6.29
N ALA A 118 -24.25 5.81 6.22
CA ALA A 118 -25.26 5.34 5.27
C ALA A 118 -24.77 4.82 3.89
N GLY A 119 -24.18 3.63 3.90
CA GLY A 119 -24.67 2.53 3.05
C GLY A 119 -24.49 2.61 1.54
N THR A 120 -23.64 3.50 1.02
CA THR A 120 -23.39 3.60 -0.42
C THR A 120 -21.91 3.85 -0.71
N SER A 121 -21.05 2.87 -0.44
CA SER A 121 -19.81 2.81 -1.22
C SER A 121 -20.24 2.63 -2.68
N MET A 122 -19.90 3.59 -3.54
CA MET A 122 -20.19 3.58 -4.98
C MET A 122 -19.68 2.29 -5.67
N PHE A 123 -18.79 1.55 -5.01
CA PHE A 123 -18.18 0.30 -5.47
C PHE A 123 -18.56 -0.90 -4.62
N SER A 124 -19.70 -0.83 -3.92
CA SER A 124 -20.29 -2.01 -3.27
C SER A 124 -20.63 -3.02 -4.35
N VAL A 125 -19.78 -4.03 -4.53
CA VAL A 125 -20.03 -5.11 -5.47
C VAL A 125 -21.19 -5.92 -4.91
N ASP A 126 -22.36 -5.85 -5.55
CA ASP A 126 -23.45 -6.75 -5.23
C ASP A 126 -23.05 -8.16 -5.65
N LEU A 127 -22.79 -9.01 -4.65
CA LEU A 127 -22.43 -10.40 -4.87
C LEU A 127 -23.52 -11.18 -5.61
N ARG A 128 -24.78 -10.72 -5.55
CA ARG A 128 -25.90 -11.33 -6.28
C ARG A 128 -25.85 -11.07 -7.78
N ALA A 129 -25.15 -10.01 -8.21
CA ALA A 129 -24.94 -9.70 -9.62
C ALA A 129 -23.78 -10.50 -10.25
N VAL A 130 -22.96 -11.18 -9.44
CA VAL A 130 -21.77 -11.93 -9.91
C VAL A 130 -22.10 -12.96 -10.99
N PRO A 131 -23.18 -13.77 -10.90
CA PRO A 131 -23.52 -14.73 -11.95
C PRO A 131 -23.76 -14.09 -13.33
N ALA A 132 -24.21 -12.83 -13.37
CA ALA A 132 -24.41 -12.10 -14.62
C ALA A 132 -23.09 -11.80 -15.35
N TYR A 133 -21.95 -11.82 -14.65
CA TYR A 133 -20.62 -11.60 -15.24
C TYR A 133 -19.97 -12.87 -15.79
N TYR A 134 -20.49 -14.07 -15.46
CA TYR A 134 -19.90 -15.34 -15.93
C TYR A 134 -19.78 -15.43 -17.46
N PRO A 135 -20.77 -15.02 -18.28
CA PRO A 135 -20.61 -15.05 -19.73
C PRO A 135 -19.45 -14.17 -20.23
N VAL A 136 -19.24 -13.01 -19.60
CA VAL A 136 -18.13 -12.10 -19.92
C VAL A 136 -16.79 -12.73 -19.56
N GLN A 137 -16.69 -13.31 -18.36
CA GLN A 137 -15.48 -14.02 -17.92
C GLN A 137 -15.17 -15.22 -18.81
N MET A 138 -16.17 -16.03 -19.17
CA MET A 138 -16.00 -17.20 -20.04
C MET A 138 -15.52 -16.82 -21.44
N LYS A 139 -16.08 -15.74 -22.02
CA LYS A 139 -15.61 -15.21 -23.31
C LYS A 139 -14.16 -14.73 -23.21
N ALA A 140 -13.83 -13.97 -22.17
CA ALA A 140 -12.47 -13.48 -21.94
C ALA A 140 -11.47 -14.63 -21.74
N THR A 141 -11.84 -15.68 -21.00
CA THR A 141 -11.04 -16.91 -20.83
C THR A 141 -10.82 -17.63 -22.15
N SER A 142 -11.85 -17.74 -23.00
CA SER A 142 -11.69 -18.36 -24.33
C SER A 142 -10.68 -17.60 -25.20
N VAL A 143 -10.78 -16.26 -25.23
CA VAL A 143 -9.82 -15.39 -25.94
C VAL A 143 -8.41 -15.54 -25.37
N LEU A 144 -8.28 -15.54 -24.04
CA LEU A 144 -7.02 -15.76 -23.34
C LEU A 144 -6.35 -17.08 -23.76
N LEU A 145 -7.11 -18.18 -23.75
CA LEU A 145 -6.59 -19.50 -24.12
C LEU A 145 -6.11 -19.55 -25.57
N GLN A 146 -6.80 -18.87 -26.50
CA GLN A 146 -6.38 -18.77 -27.90
C GLN A 146 -5.11 -17.93 -28.07
N GLN A 147 -4.90 -16.95 -27.19
CA GLN A 147 -3.76 -16.03 -27.26
C GLN A 147 -2.57 -16.45 -26.39
N LEU A 148 -2.73 -17.50 -25.57
CA LEU A 148 -1.72 -17.97 -24.62
C LEU A 148 -0.38 -18.31 -25.27
N HIS A 149 -0.41 -18.73 -26.55
CA HIS A 149 0.80 -19.03 -27.32
C HIS A 149 1.55 -17.77 -27.82
N LYS A 150 0.90 -16.60 -27.86
CA LYS A 150 1.45 -15.37 -28.48
C LYS A 150 2.20 -14.48 -27.49
N SER A 151 1.80 -14.44 -26.22
CA SER A 151 2.49 -13.63 -25.20
C SER A 151 2.21 -14.16 -23.80
N PRO A 152 3.20 -14.20 -22.89
CA PRO A 152 3.04 -14.76 -21.54
C PRO A 152 2.32 -13.83 -20.54
N MET A 153 2.12 -12.54 -20.86
CA MET A 153 1.52 -11.56 -19.95
C MET A 153 0.17 -11.07 -20.49
N HIS A 154 -0.94 -11.42 -19.82
CA HIS A 154 -2.31 -11.20 -20.33
C HIS A 154 -3.10 -10.13 -19.59
N LEU A 155 -2.44 -8.99 -19.32
CA LEU A 155 -3.10 -7.79 -18.79
C LEU A 155 -4.30 -7.37 -19.64
N PHE A 156 -4.26 -7.67 -20.95
CA PHE A 156 -5.33 -7.45 -21.93
C PHE A 156 -6.66 -8.12 -21.54
N THR A 157 -6.63 -9.35 -21.06
CA THR A 157 -7.84 -10.09 -20.71
C THR A 157 -8.47 -9.55 -19.43
N MET A 158 -7.64 -9.21 -18.43
CA MET A 158 -8.12 -8.64 -17.16
C MET A 158 -8.74 -7.26 -17.38
N PHE A 159 -8.05 -6.39 -18.13
CA PHE A 159 -8.55 -5.06 -18.45
C PHE A 159 -9.81 -5.11 -19.34
N GLY A 160 -9.86 -6.03 -20.30
CA GLY A 160 -11.05 -6.24 -21.15
C GLY A 160 -12.31 -6.62 -20.38
N ILE A 161 -12.18 -7.44 -19.33
CA ILE A 161 -13.31 -7.77 -18.44
C ILE A 161 -13.79 -6.52 -17.69
N ILE A 162 -12.88 -5.75 -17.11
CA ILE A 162 -13.22 -4.51 -16.37
C ILE A 162 -13.92 -3.52 -17.31
N MET A 163 -13.37 -3.29 -18.51
CA MET A 163 -13.97 -2.38 -19.49
C MET A 163 -15.36 -2.84 -19.93
N LYS A 164 -15.55 -4.15 -20.09
CA LYS A 164 -16.85 -4.71 -20.46
C LYS A 164 -17.88 -4.58 -19.35
N ILE A 165 -17.48 -4.79 -18.09
CA ILE A 165 -18.37 -4.71 -16.93
C ILE A 165 -18.71 -3.26 -16.57
N VAL A 166 -17.70 -2.38 -16.53
CA VAL A 166 -17.86 -1.00 -16.06
C VAL A 166 -18.43 -0.09 -17.15
N TYR A 167 -17.95 -0.23 -18.39
CA TYR A 167 -18.28 0.68 -19.49
C TYR A 167 -19.07 0.01 -20.61
N GLY A 168 -19.34 -1.30 -20.54
CA GLY A 168 -20.03 -2.04 -21.60
C GLY A 168 -19.19 -2.30 -22.85
N PHE A 169 -17.92 -1.90 -22.86
CA PHE A 169 -17.06 -1.87 -24.04
C PHE A 169 -16.35 -3.21 -24.29
N ASP A 170 -16.41 -3.74 -25.52
CA ASP A 170 -15.61 -4.90 -25.93
C ASP A 170 -14.23 -4.45 -26.42
N VAL A 171 -13.19 -4.78 -25.66
CA VAL A 171 -11.80 -4.47 -26.04
C VAL A 171 -11.34 -5.43 -27.15
N ASN A 172 -10.77 -4.89 -28.22
CA ASN A 172 -10.22 -5.69 -29.31
C ASN A 172 -8.94 -6.44 -28.85
N PRO A 173 -8.91 -7.79 -28.92
CA PRO A 173 -7.74 -8.58 -28.51
C PRO A 173 -6.49 -8.37 -29.36
N ASN A 174 -6.62 -7.77 -30.55
CA ASN A 174 -5.51 -7.50 -31.46
C ASN A 174 -4.91 -6.09 -31.29
N GLY A 175 -5.39 -5.32 -30.31
CA GLY A 175 -4.90 -3.98 -30.00
C GLY A 175 -5.98 -2.91 -30.18
N ASP A 176 -6.07 -2.01 -29.21
CA ASP A 176 -6.97 -0.86 -29.18
C ASP A 176 -6.27 0.30 -28.43
N GLN A 177 -6.69 1.55 -28.64
CA GLN A 177 -6.14 2.72 -27.96
C GLN A 177 -6.19 2.58 -26.43
N PHE A 178 -7.26 1.96 -25.90
CA PHE A 178 -7.43 1.69 -24.48
C PHE A 178 -6.39 0.71 -23.92
N VAL A 179 -5.91 -0.19 -24.76
CA VAL A 179 -4.88 -1.17 -24.41
C VAL A 179 -3.53 -0.48 -24.23
N GLY A 180 -3.14 0.36 -25.18
CA GLY A 180 -1.92 1.17 -25.05
C GLY A 180 -2.00 2.22 -23.93
N LEU A 181 -3.20 2.63 -23.54
CA LEU A 181 -3.41 3.49 -22.37
C LEU A 181 -3.25 2.69 -21.06
N ALA A 182 -3.83 1.50 -20.96
CA ALA A 182 -3.71 0.63 -19.79
C ALA A 182 -2.26 0.19 -19.54
N ASP A 183 -1.53 -0.15 -20.60
CA ASP A 183 -0.11 -0.53 -20.51
C ASP A 183 0.75 0.65 -20.00
N ARG A 184 0.53 1.85 -20.55
CA ARG A 184 1.19 3.07 -20.04
C ARG A 184 0.78 3.43 -18.62
N ALA A 185 -0.48 3.21 -18.25
CA ALA A 185 -0.96 3.44 -16.89
C ALA A 185 -0.31 2.46 -15.90
N LEU A 186 -0.19 1.18 -16.25
CA LEU A 186 0.48 0.19 -15.40
C LEU A 186 1.97 0.47 -15.29
N GLU A 187 2.63 0.83 -16.40
CA GLU A 187 4.05 1.21 -16.36
C GLU A 187 4.27 2.48 -15.53
N SER A 188 3.37 3.47 -15.64
CA SER A 188 3.41 4.65 -14.76
C SER A 188 3.21 4.28 -13.29
N ALA A 189 2.33 3.32 -12.99
CA ALA A 189 2.14 2.82 -11.63
C ALA A 189 3.41 2.14 -11.12
N ARG A 190 4.07 1.31 -11.95
CA ARG A 190 5.35 0.66 -11.62
C ARG A 190 6.47 1.67 -11.33
N ILE A 191 6.52 2.75 -12.10
CA ILE A 191 7.53 3.82 -11.95
C ILE A 191 7.23 4.70 -10.72
N ILE A 192 5.97 5.02 -10.46
CA ILE A 192 5.53 5.92 -9.38
C ILE A 192 5.59 5.21 -8.02
N GLY A 193 5.40 3.89 -7.97
CA GLY A 193 5.61 3.14 -6.75
C GLY A 193 5.53 1.64 -6.98
N ASN A 194 6.49 0.89 -6.43
CA ASN A 194 6.32 -0.55 -6.28
C ASN A 194 5.06 -0.77 -5.40
N MET A 195 3.96 -1.25 -5.99
CA MET A 195 2.75 -1.60 -5.23
C MET A 195 3.14 -2.60 -4.12
N GLY A 196 2.92 -2.22 -2.86
CA GLY A 196 3.36 -2.97 -1.68
C GLY A 196 4.61 -2.42 -0.96
N THR A 197 5.17 -1.31 -1.42
CA THR A 197 6.39 -0.70 -0.83
C THR A 197 6.20 0.71 -0.29
N LEU A 198 5.07 1.36 -0.58
CA LEU A 198 4.77 2.68 -0.05
C LEU A 198 4.24 2.55 1.37
N PRO A 199 5.00 2.97 2.40
CA PRO A 199 4.46 3.08 3.73
C PRO A 199 3.38 4.18 3.72
N LEU A 200 2.31 3.93 4.47
CA LEU A 200 1.06 4.69 4.53
C LEU A 200 1.22 6.13 5.04
N THR A 201 1.01 7.17 4.24
CA THR A 201 1.33 8.55 4.64
C THR A 201 0.12 9.38 4.98
N SER A 202 0.00 9.84 6.23
CA SER A 202 -0.98 10.89 6.56
C SER A 202 -0.42 12.27 6.21
N SER A 203 -1.05 12.95 5.26
CA SER A 203 -0.85 14.38 4.99
C SER A 203 -1.61 15.22 6.02
N LEU A 204 -0.90 16.19 6.61
CA LEU A 204 -1.37 17.39 7.34
C LEU A 204 -1.94 17.21 8.76
N VAL A 205 -1.07 17.35 9.78
CA VAL A 205 -0.92 18.50 10.72
C VAL A 205 0.02 18.07 11.86
#